data_AF-A0A286UMB3-F1
#
_entry.id   AF-A0A286UMB3-F1
#
_cell.length_a   1.000
_cell.length_b   1.000
_cell.length_c   1.000
_cell.angle_alpha   90.00
_cell.angle_beta   90.00
_cell.angle_gamma   90.00
#
_symmetry.space_group_name_H-M   'P 1'
#
loop_
_entity.id
_entity.type
_entity.pdbx_description
1 polymer ?
#
loop_
_entity_poly.entity_id
_entity_poly.type
_entity_poly.pdbx_seq_one_letter_code
_entity_poly.pdbx_strand_id
1 'polypeptide(L)'
;MSSAAQRAKRREEVDYVYGEVTKAAAWGGLTYGLAGVALLTLGHYTSPIVRRQTLAFKGFITMGFVCTGLVLQGESALIAHEYEVRKQESRLRREARLDLARRGIVGTETEIAKWQDERAARLLQEQQQQRHHEGQQEQQASS
;
A
#
# COMPACT_ATOMS: atom_id res chain seq x y z
N MET A 1 7.21 -17.01 -16.64
CA MET A 1 7.56 -17.20 -15.20
C MET A 1 6.88 -18.46 -14.69
N SER A 2 7.54 -19.27 -13.84
CA SER A 2 6.89 -20.48 -13.31
C SER A 2 5.72 -20.11 -12.39
N SER A 3 4.64 -20.91 -12.39
CA SER A 3 3.48 -20.72 -11.51
C SER A 3 3.88 -20.63 -10.02
N ALA A 4 4.96 -21.28 -9.62
CA ALA A 4 5.51 -21.19 -8.27
C ALA A 4 6.08 -19.80 -7.95
N ALA A 5 6.88 -19.21 -8.85
CA ALA A 5 7.46 -17.89 -8.66
C ALA A 5 6.39 -16.78 -8.60
N GLN A 6 5.34 -16.87 -9.42
CA GLN A 6 4.22 -15.92 -9.38
C GLN A 6 3.43 -16.00 -8.07
N ARG A 7 3.23 -17.23 -7.55
CA ARG A 7 2.57 -17.43 -6.25
C ARG A 7 3.42 -16.89 -5.09
N ALA A 8 4.73 -17.07 -5.13
CA ALA A 8 5.64 -16.54 -4.12
C ALA A 8 5.59 -15.00 -4.08
N LYS A 9 5.71 -14.34 -5.25
CA LYS A 9 5.61 -12.88 -5.35
C LYS A 9 4.26 -12.34 -4.84
N ARG A 10 3.16 -13.02 -5.19
CA ARG A 10 1.82 -12.65 -4.70
C ARG A 10 1.71 -12.77 -3.18
N ARG A 11 2.29 -13.82 -2.59
CA ARG A 11 2.28 -13.99 -1.13
C ARG A 11 3.06 -12.87 -0.44
N GLU A 12 4.25 -12.56 -0.93
CA GLU A 12 5.06 -11.47 -0.42
C GLU A 12 4.33 -10.12 -0.48
N GLU A 13 3.64 -9.84 -1.59
CA GLU A 13 2.81 -8.64 -1.72
C GLU A 13 1.65 -8.61 -0.71
N VAL A 14 0.97 -9.73 -0.52
CA VAL A 14 -0.11 -9.85 0.48
C VAL A 14 0.41 -9.63 1.89
N ASP A 15 1.55 -10.22 2.25
CA ASP A 15 2.14 -10.08 3.57
C ASP A 15 2.57 -8.63 3.84
N TYR A 16 3.11 -7.95 2.82
CA TYR A 16 3.45 -6.54 2.88
C TYR A 16 2.21 -5.65 3.12
N VAL A 17 1.17 -5.84 2.30
CA VAL A 17 -0.08 -5.06 2.41
C VAL A 17 -0.76 -5.32 3.75
N TYR A 18 -0.76 -6.58 4.22
CA TYR A 18 -1.34 -6.95 5.50
C TYR A 18 -0.67 -6.22 6.67
N GLY A 19 0.66 -6.11 6.64
CA GLY A 19 1.41 -5.35 7.64
C GLY A 19 1.00 -3.87 7.68
N GLU A 20 0.80 -3.25 6.52
CA GLU A 20 0.41 -1.84 6.44
C GLU A 20 -1.04 -1.62 6.91
N VAL A 21 -1.97 -2.48 6.46
CA VAL A 21 -3.37 -2.45 6.89
C VAL A 21 -3.49 -2.65 8.40
N THR A 22 -2.71 -3.56 8.98
CA THR A 22 -2.75 -3.83 10.43
C THR A 22 -2.27 -2.63 11.24
N LYS A 23 -1.19 -1.96 10.82
CA LYS A 23 -0.71 -0.75 11.48
C LYS A 23 -1.72 0.38 11.39
N ALA A 24 -2.28 0.60 10.19
CA ALA A 24 -3.30 1.61 9.96
C ALA A 24 -4.55 1.35 10.81
N ALA A 25 -5.04 0.11 10.81
CA ALA A 25 -6.16 -0.31 11.66
C ALA A 25 -5.86 -0.04 13.13
N ALA A 26 -4.72 -0.50 13.65
CA ALA A 26 -4.33 -0.30 15.05
C ALA A 26 -4.30 1.20 15.43
N TRP A 27 -3.76 2.04 14.56
CA TRP A 27 -3.77 3.49 14.76
C TRP A 27 -5.20 4.07 14.74
N GLY A 28 -6.05 3.62 13.82
CA GLY A 28 -7.46 3.97 13.77
C GLY A 28 -8.21 3.58 15.05
N GLY A 29 -8.01 2.35 15.51
CA GLY A 29 -8.62 1.84 16.75
C GLY A 29 -8.22 2.65 17.97
N LEU A 30 -6.94 3.00 18.09
CA LEU A 30 -6.44 3.84 19.18
C LEU A 30 -7.03 5.26 19.12
N THR A 31 -6.97 5.92 17.97
CA THR A 31 -7.44 7.30 17.81
C THR A 31 -8.94 7.43 18.07
N TYR A 32 -9.75 6.53 17.50
CA TYR A 32 -11.19 6.53 17.74
C TYR A 32 -11.53 6.10 19.16
N GLY A 33 -10.80 5.13 19.73
CA GLY A 33 -10.96 4.73 21.13
C GLY A 33 -10.75 5.92 22.08
N LEU A 34 -9.69 6.70 21.87
CA LEU A 34 -9.44 7.93 22.63
C LEU A 34 -10.56 8.96 22.43
N ALA A 35 -11.06 9.13 21.21
CA ALA A 35 -12.20 10.00 20.95
C ALA A 35 -13.48 9.55 21.69
N GLY A 36 -13.75 8.24 21.73
CA GLY A 36 -14.87 7.65 22.47
C GLY A 36 -14.74 7.88 23.98
N VAL A 37 -13.55 7.65 24.54
CA VAL A 37 -13.27 7.93 25.97
C VAL A 37 -13.45 9.42 26.28
N ALA A 38 -12.94 10.31 25.43
CA ALA A 38 -13.07 11.76 25.61
C ALA A 38 -14.54 12.18 25.59
N LEU A 39 -15.31 11.67 24.62
CA LEU A 39 -16.73 11.97 24.50
C LEU A 39 -17.54 11.48 25.70
N LEU A 40 -17.28 10.27 26.18
CA LEU A 40 -17.95 9.71 27.36
C LEU A 40 -17.56 10.45 28.64
N THR A 41 -16.30 10.85 28.76
CA THR A 41 -15.82 11.65 29.89
C THR A 41 -16.53 13.00 29.93
N LEU A 42 -16.58 13.69 28.80
CA LEU A 42 -17.30 14.96 28.69
C LEU A 42 -18.80 14.79 28.97
N GLY A 43 -19.41 13.75 28.40
CA GLY A 43 -20.82 13.41 28.63
C GLY A 43 -21.13 13.13 30.11
N HIS A 44 -20.20 12.50 30.83
CA HIS A 44 -20.34 12.21 32.26
C HIS A 44 -20.45 13.48 33.12
N TYR A 45 -19.67 14.52 32.79
CA TYR A 45 -19.66 15.78 33.52
C TYR A 45 -20.78 16.75 33.09
N THR A 46 -21.29 16.63 31.88
CA THR A 46 -22.28 17.56 31.32
C THR A 46 -23.72 17.07 31.43
N SER A 47 -23.97 15.75 31.37
CA SER A 47 -25.32 15.19 31.32
C SER A 47 -25.61 14.24 32.49
N PRO A 48 -26.70 14.46 33.24
CA PRO A 48 -27.10 13.55 34.33
C PRO A 48 -27.52 12.17 33.82
N ILE A 49 -27.92 12.05 32.54
CA ILE A 49 -28.29 10.77 31.91
C ILE A 49 -27.05 9.89 31.79
N VAL A 50 -25.98 10.41 31.18
CA VAL A 50 -24.71 9.68 30.99
C VAL A 50 -24.01 9.42 32.32
N ARG A 51 -24.20 10.30 33.32
CA ARG A 51 -23.69 10.11 34.68
C ARG A 51 -24.28 8.87 35.37
N ARG A 52 -25.56 8.60 35.15
CA ARG A 52 -26.28 7.45 35.75
C ARG A 52 -26.02 6.12 35.04
N GLN A 53 -25.41 6.13 33.86
CA GLN A 53 -25.10 4.90 33.13
C GLN A 53 -23.98 4.10 33.80
N THR A 54 -24.07 2.77 33.68
CA THR A 54 -23.07 1.85 34.25
C THR A 54 -21.72 1.99 33.57
N LEU A 55 -20.65 1.61 34.29
CA LEU A 55 -19.30 1.61 33.72
C LEU A 55 -19.18 0.63 32.54
N ALA A 56 -19.87 -0.51 32.63
CA ALA A 56 -19.91 -1.51 31.55
C ALA A 56 -20.51 -0.94 30.25
N PHE A 57 -21.59 -0.15 30.34
CA PHE A 57 -22.20 0.47 29.16
C PHE A 57 -21.27 1.48 28.49
N LYS A 58 -20.52 2.25 29.28
CA LYS A 58 -19.50 3.18 28.75
C LYS A 58 -18.36 2.41 28.07
N GLY A 59 -17.89 1.33 28.67
CA GLY A 59 -16.90 0.44 28.06
C GLY A 59 -17.37 -0.14 26.73
N PHE A 60 -18.64 -0.56 26.64
CA PHE A 60 -19.26 -1.02 25.41
C PHE A 60 -19.26 0.06 24.32
N ILE A 61 -19.63 1.31 24.65
CA ILE A 61 -19.58 2.43 23.70
C ILE A 61 -18.14 2.68 23.23
N THR A 62 -17.17 2.76 24.15
CA THR A 62 -15.76 2.93 23.79
C THR A 62 -15.28 1.83 22.84
N MET A 63 -15.67 0.57 23.10
CA MET A 63 -15.34 -0.55 22.22
C MET A 63 -15.95 -0.38 20.82
N GLY A 64 -17.17 0.15 20.74
CA GLY A 64 -17.78 0.53 19.45
C GLY A 64 -16.91 1.50 18.66
N PHE A 65 -16.41 2.56 19.31
CA PHE A 65 -15.48 3.50 18.68
C PHE A 65 -14.18 2.82 18.22
N VAL A 66 -13.58 1.98 19.06
CA VAL A 66 -12.35 1.24 18.69
C VAL A 66 -12.59 0.37 17.46
N CYS A 67 -13.66 -0.43 17.45
CA CYS A 67 -14.00 -1.28 16.31
C CYS A 67 -14.22 -0.47 15.03
N THR A 68 -14.95 0.65 15.11
CA THR A 68 -15.13 1.55 13.97
C THR A 68 -13.81 2.10 13.46
N GLY A 69 -12.91 2.52 14.35
CA GLY A 69 -11.58 3.01 13.99
C GLY A 69 -10.71 1.95 13.31
N LEU A 70 -10.71 0.72 13.83
CA LEU A 70 -9.98 -0.42 13.25
C LEU A 70 -10.42 -0.66 11.79
N VAL A 71 -11.73 -0.70 11.55
CA VAL A 71 -12.29 -1.00 10.23
C VAL A 71 -12.05 0.15 9.25
N LEU A 72 -12.46 1.37 9.58
CA LEU A 72 -12.38 2.50 8.65
C LEU A 72 -10.94 2.78 8.22
N GLN A 73 -9.99 2.76 9.16
CA GLN A 73 -8.60 3.07 8.85
C GLN A 73 -7.90 1.91 8.12
N GLY A 74 -8.25 0.66 8.47
CA GLY A 74 -7.76 -0.52 7.77
C GLY A 74 -8.24 -0.58 6.30
N GLU A 75 -9.54 -0.37 6.07
CA GLU A 75 -10.12 -0.30 4.72
C GLU A 75 -9.53 0.85 3.91
N SER A 76 -9.37 2.03 4.52
CA SER A 76 -8.77 3.19 3.86
C SER A 76 -7.34 2.91 3.37
N ALA A 77 -6.53 2.21 4.19
CA ALA A 77 -5.18 1.82 3.81
C ALA A 77 -5.17 0.83 2.64
N LEU A 78 -6.10 -0.13 2.64
CA LEU A 78 -6.23 -1.10 1.55
C LEU A 78 -6.63 -0.41 0.23
N ILE A 79 -7.63 0.48 0.28
CA ILE A 79 -8.10 1.24 -0.89
C ILE A 79 -6.98 2.14 -1.43
N ALA A 80 -6.22 2.79 -0.55
CA ALA A 80 -5.09 3.62 -0.94
C ALA A 80 -4.02 2.81 -1.69
N HIS A 81 -3.73 1.60 -1.22
CA HIS A 81 -2.82 0.69 -1.89
C HIS A 81 -3.34 0.28 -3.28
N GLU A 82 -4.59 -0.17 -3.38
CA GLU A 82 -5.20 -0.52 -4.67
C GLU A 82 -5.21 0.64 -5.66
N TYR A 83 -5.51 1.85 -5.17
CA TYR A 83 -5.49 3.05 -5.98
C TYR A 83 -4.10 3.32 -6.55
N GLU A 84 -3.06 3.20 -5.75
CA GLU A 84 -1.69 3.42 -6.21
C GLU A 84 -1.27 2.34 -7.23
N VAL A 85 -1.64 1.08 -7.01
CA VAL A 85 -1.41 0.00 -8.00
C VAL A 85 -2.08 0.31 -9.34
N ARG A 86 -3.38 0.66 -9.32
CA ARG A 86 -4.14 1.02 -10.53
C ARG A 86 -3.53 2.23 -11.25
N LYS A 87 -3.06 3.22 -10.49
CA LYS A 87 -2.42 4.43 -11.01
C LYS A 87 -1.06 4.12 -11.64
N GLN A 88 -0.25 3.26 -11.03
CA GLN A 88 1.02 2.79 -11.60
C GLN A 88 0.80 2.03 -12.90
N GLU A 89 -0.17 1.10 -12.91
CA GLU A 89 -0.52 0.35 -14.12
C GLU A 89 -1.01 1.28 -15.24
N SER A 90 -1.88 2.24 -14.91
CA SER A 90 -2.40 3.21 -15.89
C SER A 90 -1.29 4.09 -16.47
N ARG A 91 -0.33 4.52 -15.64
CA ARG A 91 0.86 5.26 -16.09
C ARG A 91 1.72 4.41 -17.03
N LEU A 92 1.99 3.16 -16.67
CA LEU A 92 2.76 2.23 -17.49
C LEU A 92 2.10 1.98 -18.85
N ARG A 93 0.78 1.75 -18.87
CA ARG A 93 0.01 1.58 -20.12
C ARG A 93 0.06 2.84 -20.98
N ARG A 94 0.00 4.03 -20.37
CA ARG A 94 0.13 5.31 -21.09
C ARG A 94 1.52 5.49 -21.69
N GLU A 95 2.57 5.20 -20.93
CA GLU A 95 3.96 5.23 -21.41
C GLU A 95 4.16 4.28 -22.59
N ALA A 96 3.68 3.04 -22.46
CA ALA A 96 3.75 2.03 -23.52
C ALA A 96 3.08 2.52 -24.81
N ARG A 97 1.85 3.04 -24.70
CA ARG A 97 1.11 3.55 -25.86
C ARG A 97 1.82 4.73 -26.53
N LEU A 98 2.41 5.65 -25.76
CA LEU A 98 3.16 6.78 -26.30
C LEU A 98 4.43 6.33 -27.03
N ASP A 99 5.17 5.38 -26.46
CA ASP A 99 6.41 4.88 -27.07
C ASP A 99 6.12 4.04 -28.32
N LEU A 100 5.09 3.18 -28.28
CA LEU A 100 4.64 2.42 -29.45
C LEU A 100 4.14 3.34 -30.57
N ALA A 101 3.38 4.39 -30.23
CA ALA A 101 2.92 5.37 -31.22
C ALA A 101 4.10 6.12 -31.88
N ARG A 102 5.17 6.45 -31.14
CA ARG A 102 6.39 7.04 -31.71
C ARG A 102 7.09 6.10 -32.69
N ARG A 103 6.98 4.78 -32.47
CA ARG A 103 7.50 3.75 -33.38
C ARG A 103 6.55 3.45 -34.55
N GLY A 104 5.40 4.10 -34.63
CA GLY A 104 4.37 3.82 -35.63
C GLY A 104 3.60 2.50 -35.41
N ILE A 105 3.71 1.92 -34.21
CA ILE A 105 3.09 0.64 -33.84
C ILE A 105 1.78 0.92 -33.10
N VAL A 106 0.71 0.19 -33.46
CA VAL A 106 -0.58 0.27 -32.75
C VAL A 106 -0.44 -0.38 -31.38
N GLY A 107 -0.80 0.36 -30.33
CA GLY A 107 -0.74 -0.07 -28.93
C GLY A 107 -1.78 -1.12 -28.55
N THR A 108 -1.70 -2.31 -29.17
CA THR A 108 -2.49 -3.49 -28.80
C THR A 108 -1.97 -4.10 -27.51
N GLU A 109 -2.79 -4.88 -26.80
CA GLU A 109 -2.39 -5.53 -25.54
C GLU A 109 -1.16 -6.44 -25.73
N THR A 110 -1.03 -7.10 -26.89
CA THR A 110 0.13 -7.93 -27.22
C THR A 110 1.41 -7.10 -27.39
N GLU A 111 1.33 -5.96 -28.06
CA GLU A 111 2.50 -5.07 -28.25
C GLU A 111 2.88 -4.36 -26.95
N ILE A 112 1.90 -4.03 -26.10
CA ILE A 112 2.17 -3.50 -24.76
C ILE A 112 2.90 -4.55 -23.91
N ALA A 113 2.49 -5.82 -23.97
CA ALA A 113 3.18 -6.90 -23.26
C ALA A 113 4.63 -7.08 -23.74
N LYS A 114 4.86 -7.12 -25.06
CA LYS A 114 6.22 -7.15 -25.64
C LYS A 114 7.05 -5.95 -25.20
N TRP A 115 6.47 -4.76 -25.21
CA TRP A 115 7.15 -3.55 -24.77
C TRP A 115 7.55 -3.61 -23.28
N GLN A 116 6.71 -4.21 -22.42
CA GLN A 116 7.04 -4.43 -21.01
C GLN A 116 8.20 -5.41 -20.85
N ASP A 117 8.21 -6.52 -21.60
CA ASP A 117 9.30 -7.49 -21.58
C ASP A 117 10.62 -6.87 -22.07
N GLU A 118 10.58 -6.11 -23.17
CA GLU A 118 11.73 -5.34 -23.67
C GLU A 118 12.25 -4.35 -22.64
N ARG A 119 11.34 -3.59 -22.00
CA ARG A 119 11.72 -2.62 -20.97
C ARG A 119 12.36 -3.31 -19.77
N ALA A 120 11.83 -4.43 -19.32
CA ALA A 120 12.40 -5.21 -18.23
C ALA A 120 13.81 -5.72 -18.58
N ALA A 121 14.02 -6.22 -19.81
CA ALA A 121 15.33 -6.66 -20.28
C ALA A 121 16.34 -5.50 -20.34
N ARG A 122 15.94 -4.32 -20.87
CA ARG A 122 16.79 -3.12 -20.91
C ARG A 122 17.25 -2.69 -19.51
N LEU A 123 16.33 -2.63 -18.54
CA LEU A 123 16.65 -2.23 -17.16
C LEU A 123 17.65 -3.20 -16.49
N LEU A 124 17.53 -4.51 -16.75
CA LEU A 124 18.47 -5.50 -16.21
C LEU A 124 19.86 -5.33 -16.82
N GLN A 125 19.96 -5.05 -18.12
CA GLN A 125 21.23 -4.80 -18.79
C GLN A 125 21.90 -3.53 -18.25
N GLU A 126 21.15 -2.44 -18.10
CA GLU A 126 21.64 -1.18 -17.52
C GLU A 126 22.20 -1.40 -16.10
N GLN A 127 21.48 -2.15 -15.26
CA GLN A 127 21.93 -2.46 -13.90
C GLN A 127 23.20 -3.33 -13.87
N GLN A 128 23.32 -4.28 -14.80
CA GLN A 128 24.54 -5.08 -14.94
C GLN A 128 25.73 -4.22 -15.37
N GLN A 129 25.54 -3.35 -16.36
CA GLN A 129 26.58 -2.43 -16.81
C GLN A 129 27.02 -1.48 -15.70
N GLN A 130 26.08 -0.93 -14.92
CA GLN A 130 26.38 -0.09 -13.77
C GLN A 130 27.22 -0.82 -12.73
N ARG A 131 26.83 -2.04 -12.33
CA ARG A 131 27.63 -2.85 -11.38
C ARG A 131 29.02 -3.20 -11.92
N HIS A 132 29.15 -3.44 -13.22
CA HIS A 132 30.45 -3.67 -13.84
C HIS A 132 31.33 -2.41 -13.82
N HIS A 133 30.76 -1.24 -14.07
CA HIS A 133 31.48 0.03 -14.01
C HIS A 133 31.87 0.42 -12.58
N GLU A 134 30.99 0.22 -11.59
CA GLU A 134 31.28 0.43 -10.17
C GLU A 134 32.40 -0.49 -9.68
N GLY A 135 32.36 -1.78 -10.01
CA GLY A 135 33.42 -2.72 -9.65
C GLY A 135 34.77 -2.41 -10.30
N GLN A 136 34.79 -1.84 -11.51
CA GLN A 136 36.02 -1.38 -12.16
C GLN A 136 36.59 -0.12 -11.48
N GLN A 137 35.73 0.80 -11.03
CA GLN A 137 36.15 1.99 -10.30
C GLN A 137 36.72 1.65 -8.91
N GLU A 138 36.11 0.71 -8.19
CA GLU A 138 36.63 0.23 -6.89
C GLU A 138 38.00 -0.45 -7.03
N GLN A 139 38.22 -1.22 -8.11
CA GLN A 139 39.52 -1.84 -8.38
C GLN A 139 40.61 -0.82 -8.73
N GLN A 140 40.26 0.26 -9.44
CA GLN A 140 41.18 1.34 -9.78
C GLN A 140 41.49 2.25 -8.58
N ALA A 141 40.56 2.44 -7.64
CA ALA A 141 40.77 3.23 -6.43
C ALA A 141 41.60 2.52 -5.34
N SER A 142 41.74 1.19 -5.45
CA SER A 142 42.50 0.34 -4.50
C SER A 142 43.94 0.02 -4.97
N SER A 143 44.33 0.50 -6.15
CA SER A 143 45.69 0.40 -6.71
C SER A 143 46.44 1.71 -6.54
#